data_AF-A0A524NQL3-F1
#
_entry.id   AF-A0A524NQL3-F1
#
_cell.length_a   1.000
_cell.length_b   1.000
_cell.length_c   1.000
_cell.angle_alpha   90.00
_cell.angle_beta   90.00
_cell.angle_gamma   90.00
#
_symmetry.space_group_name_H-M   'P 1'
#
loop_
_entity.id
_entity.type
_entity.pdbx_description
1 polymer ?
#
loop_
_entity_poly.entity_id
_entity_poly.type
_entity_poly.pdbx_seq_one_letter_code
_entity_poly.pdbx_strand_id
1 'polypeptide(L)'
;EIFQQAHKNAPSIILIDELDSIAPKREDVTGEVEKRVVAQLLSLMDGLTGRGNVIVIGATNRPNALDPALRRPGRFDREIEIGTPDKRGRHEILLIHSRGMPLASDVDLKVLTERTHGYTGADLAALCRETAMKALLRYLPEINLKEERIPPCVLEKMEVQIDDFMNAFKEITPTAMREIAVEVPVVHWDEVGGLEEVKEKLKEAVEWPLKNPEVFKRLGIQPPKGILLIGPPGCGKTMLARAVATESEANFISVKGPEIFSRWVGESEKAIREIFRKARMASPAVIFFDEVDSLVPRRGQGDGDSGVTERVISQLLTEMDGIMPLEDIIVIAATNRPDIVDSAVLRPGRFDRLIYVPEPDEAARLEIFKIHTKNMPLSNDVDIKAHRMMKGYSGADISSVCREAAMNALRRDINAKEVTFSDFEKAMEEVPPSISPEIEKWYRSFMNQVRRLQKPASFVV
;
A
#
# COMPACT_ATOMS: atom_id res chain seq x y z
N GLU A 1 -20.52 40.40 4.39
CA GLU A 1 -21.53 40.63 3.33
C GLU A 1 -22.22 39.36 2.86
N ILE A 2 -21.47 38.31 2.46
CA ILE A 2 -22.03 37.02 1.99
C ILE A 2 -23.08 36.44 2.95
N PHE A 3 -22.79 36.37 4.25
CA PHE A 3 -23.73 35.87 5.26
C PHE A 3 -25.03 36.70 5.36
N GLN A 4 -24.96 38.01 5.13
CA GLN A 4 -26.15 38.88 5.13
C GLN A 4 -26.97 38.71 3.85
N GLN A 5 -26.33 38.53 2.70
CA GLN A 5 -27.01 38.25 1.44
C GLN A 5 -27.71 36.89 1.47
N ALA A 6 -27.03 35.86 1.99
CA ALA A 6 -27.59 34.54 2.21
C ALA A 6 -28.83 34.60 3.11
N HIS A 7 -28.77 35.37 4.20
CA HIS A 7 -29.92 35.56 5.09
C HIS A 7 -31.10 36.25 4.41
N LYS A 8 -30.85 37.28 3.59
CA LYS A 8 -31.91 37.99 2.83
C LYS A 8 -32.55 37.10 1.76
N ASN A 9 -31.79 36.19 1.17
CA ASN A 9 -32.21 35.31 0.09
C ASN A 9 -32.53 33.88 0.57
N ALA A 10 -32.81 33.68 1.85
CA ALA A 10 -33.10 32.36 2.40
C ALA A 10 -34.35 31.75 1.72
N PRO A 11 -34.36 30.45 1.35
CA PRO A 11 -33.34 29.44 1.64
C PRO A 11 -32.08 29.55 0.76
N SER A 12 -30.90 29.43 1.37
CA SER A 12 -29.60 29.59 0.67
C SER A 12 -28.52 28.67 1.22
N ILE A 13 -27.55 28.29 0.38
CA ILE A 13 -26.37 27.51 0.80
C ILE A 13 -25.13 28.38 0.63
N ILE A 14 -24.31 28.47 1.68
CA ILE A 14 -22.98 29.07 1.64
C ILE A 14 -21.97 27.92 1.55
N LEU A 15 -21.24 27.84 0.44
CA LEU A 15 -20.13 26.91 0.26
C LEU A 15 -18.81 27.66 0.46
N ILE A 16 -17.97 27.17 1.36
CA ILE A 16 -16.61 27.66 1.59
C ILE A 16 -15.67 26.51 1.25
N ASP A 17 -14.99 26.62 0.11
CA ASP A 17 -13.94 25.67 -0.27
C ASP A 17 -12.59 26.07 0.37
N GLU A 18 -11.70 25.09 0.54
CA GLU A 18 -10.37 25.27 1.14
C GLU A 18 -10.39 26.04 2.48
N LEU A 19 -11.25 25.61 3.40
CA LEU A 19 -11.48 26.28 4.69
C LEU A 19 -10.20 26.45 5.52
N ASP A 20 -9.21 25.58 5.35
CA ASP A 20 -7.90 25.62 6.00
C ASP A 20 -7.06 26.84 5.61
N SER A 21 -7.31 27.44 4.44
CA SER A 21 -6.66 28.70 4.03
C SER A 21 -7.18 29.91 4.81
N ILE A 22 -8.45 29.87 5.23
CA ILE A 22 -9.16 30.99 5.88
C ILE A 22 -9.15 30.82 7.40
N ALA A 23 -9.12 29.58 7.89
CA ALA A 23 -9.22 29.26 9.31
C ALA A 23 -8.17 28.27 9.83
N PRO A 24 -6.87 28.58 9.66
CA PRO A 24 -5.80 27.78 10.25
C PRO A 24 -5.80 27.88 11.79
N LYS A 25 -5.09 26.96 12.45
CA LYS A 25 -4.84 27.03 13.90
C LYS A 25 -4.16 28.34 14.28
N ARG A 26 -4.73 29.03 15.27
CA ARG A 26 -4.18 30.30 15.79
C ARG A 26 -2.77 30.19 16.36
N GLU A 27 -2.38 29.01 16.81
CA GLU A 27 -1.05 28.73 17.37
C GLU A 27 0.02 28.61 16.28
N ASP A 28 -0.37 28.15 15.08
CA ASP A 28 0.55 27.91 13.95
C ASP A 28 0.80 29.16 13.12
N VAL A 29 0.05 30.24 13.37
CA VAL A 29 0.04 31.46 12.57
C VAL A 29 0.56 32.67 13.34
N THR A 30 1.53 33.37 12.75
CA THR A 30 2.12 34.61 13.29
C THR A 30 1.36 35.87 12.85
N GLY A 31 0.63 35.82 11.73
CA GLY A 31 -0.11 36.96 11.16
C GLY A 31 -1.36 37.35 11.96
N GLU A 32 -1.48 38.63 12.33
CA GLU A 32 -2.70 39.16 12.99
C GLU A 32 -3.93 39.17 12.07
N VAL A 33 -3.72 39.31 10.75
CA VAL A 33 -4.80 39.35 9.76
C VAL A 33 -5.56 38.03 9.73
N GLU A 34 -4.84 36.91 9.64
CA GLU A 34 -5.41 35.56 9.64
C GLU A 34 -6.18 35.28 10.95
N LYS A 35 -5.61 35.63 12.11
CA LYS A 35 -6.30 35.52 13.41
C LYS A 35 -7.61 36.31 13.46
N ARG A 36 -7.63 37.50 12.85
CA ARG A 36 -8.84 38.33 12.76
C ARG A 36 -9.89 37.69 11.85
N VAL A 37 -9.48 37.12 10.73
CA VAL A 37 -10.37 36.43 9.79
C VAL A 37 -11.03 35.23 10.47
N VAL A 38 -10.26 34.41 11.19
CA VAL A 38 -10.83 33.28 11.97
C VAL A 38 -11.85 33.79 13.00
N ALA A 39 -11.49 34.82 13.78
CA ALA A 39 -12.40 35.38 14.80
C ALA A 39 -13.69 35.94 14.20
N GLN A 40 -13.60 36.58 13.03
CA GLN A 40 -14.76 37.10 12.31
C GLN A 40 -15.66 35.97 11.80
N LEU A 41 -15.07 34.90 11.25
CA LEU A 41 -15.82 33.72 10.81
C LEU A 41 -16.57 33.07 11.98
N LEU A 42 -15.93 32.92 13.14
CA LEU A 42 -16.59 32.39 14.35
C LEU A 42 -17.79 33.25 14.77
N SER A 43 -17.62 34.58 14.79
CA SER A 43 -18.68 35.51 15.16
C SER A 43 -19.86 35.46 14.18
N LEU A 44 -19.58 35.32 12.88
CA LEU A 44 -20.62 35.15 11.85
C LEU A 44 -21.38 33.84 12.02
N MET A 45 -20.69 32.75 12.39
CA MET A 45 -21.30 31.45 12.64
C MET A 45 -22.16 31.46 13.91
N ASP A 46 -21.68 32.06 15.00
CA ASP A 46 -22.44 32.20 16.25
C ASP A 46 -23.69 33.08 16.07
N GLY A 47 -23.65 34.01 15.12
CA GLY A 47 -24.79 34.85 14.74
C GLY A 47 -25.88 34.14 13.91
N LEU A 48 -25.60 32.95 13.36
CA LEU A 48 -26.56 32.15 12.59
C LEU A 48 -27.50 31.36 13.53
N THR A 49 -28.42 32.05 14.19
CA THR A 49 -29.40 31.39 15.08
C THR A 49 -30.75 31.13 14.40
N GLY A 50 -31.08 29.84 14.25
CA GLY A 50 -32.41 29.21 14.35
C GLY A 50 -33.58 29.60 13.42
N ARG A 51 -33.51 30.71 12.66
CA ARG A 51 -34.64 31.18 11.83
C ARG A 51 -34.35 31.33 10.34
N GLY A 52 -33.08 31.30 9.95
CA GLY A 52 -32.69 31.36 8.54
C GLY A 52 -32.52 29.95 7.99
N ASN A 53 -33.18 29.63 6.87
CA ASN A 53 -32.91 28.42 6.07
C ASN A 53 -31.56 28.55 5.35
N VAL A 54 -30.50 28.82 6.10
CA VAL A 54 -29.14 29.02 5.58
C VAL A 54 -28.26 27.88 6.06
N ILE A 55 -27.67 27.14 5.13
CA ILE A 55 -26.74 26.05 5.42
C ILE A 55 -25.34 26.49 5.03
N VAL A 56 -24.36 26.29 5.91
CA VAL A 56 -22.94 26.54 5.63
C VAL A 56 -22.24 25.19 5.45
N ILE A 57 -21.61 25.00 4.30
CA ILE A 57 -20.81 23.82 3.98
C ILE A 57 -19.37 24.27 3.82
N GLY A 58 -18.47 23.70 4.63
CA GLY A 58 -17.03 23.91 4.52
C GLY A 58 -16.36 22.66 3.94
N ALA A 59 -15.45 22.83 2.99
CA ALA A 59 -14.59 21.76 2.49
C ALA A 59 -13.13 22.04 2.88
N THR A 60 -12.40 21.00 3.28
CA THR A 60 -10.97 21.08 3.55
C THR A 60 -10.32 19.72 3.31
N ASN A 61 -9.07 19.74 2.82
CA ASN A 61 -8.24 18.55 2.73
C ASN A 61 -7.48 18.28 4.05
N ARG A 62 -7.47 19.26 4.98
CA ARG A 62 -6.67 19.23 6.21
C ARG A 62 -7.53 19.58 7.42
N PRO A 63 -8.44 18.69 7.86
CA PRO A 63 -9.30 18.95 9.01
C PRO A 63 -8.52 19.23 10.31
N ASN A 64 -7.30 18.71 10.42
CA ASN A 64 -6.41 18.94 11.55
C ASN A 64 -5.67 20.28 11.52
N ALA A 65 -5.68 20.99 10.38
CA ALA A 65 -5.12 22.33 10.26
C ALA A 65 -6.13 23.41 10.69
N LEU A 66 -7.41 23.06 10.78
CA LEU A 66 -8.46 23.99 11.18
C LEU A 66 -8.40 24.36 12.67
N ASP A 67 -8.83 25.59 12.98
CA ASP A 67 -9.06 26.03 14.35
C ASP A 67 -10.10 25.11 15.05
N PRO A 68 -9.75 24.46 16.19
CA PRO A 68 -10.67 23.56 16.89
C PRO A 68 -11.98 24.21 17.34
N ALA A 69 -12.03 25.53 17.46
CA ALA A 69 -13.23 26.27 17.81
C ALA A 69 -14.29 26.19 16.71
N LEU A 70 -13.92 26.01 15.44
CA LEU A 70 -14.87 25.87 14.33
C LEU A 70 -15.65 24.55 14.38
N ARG A 71 -15.04 23.51 14.93
CA ARG A 71 -15.60 22.14 15.04
C ARG A 71 -16.49 21.94 16.27
N ARG A 72 -16.77 23.01 17.03
CA ARG A 72 -17.61 22.95 18.23
C ARG A 72 -19.10 22.96 17.85
N PRO A 73 -19.98 22.33 18.65
CA PRO A 73 -21.42 22.38 18.44
C PRO A 73 -21.95 23.82 18.29
N GLY A 74 -22.86 24.04 17.35
CA GLY A 74 -23.38 25.37 16.98
C GLY A 74 -22.63 26.06 15.85
N ARG A 75 -21.58 25.43 15.31
CA ARG A 75 -20.78 25.90 14.18
C ARG A 75 -20.74 24.85 13.07
N PHE A 76 -19.58 24.27 12.77
CA PHE A 76 -19.51 23.03 12.00
C PHE A 76 -19.72 21.86 12.95
N ASP A 77 -20.98 21.56 13.24
CA ASP A 77 -21.42 20.51 14.15
C ASP A 77 -21.54 19.14 13.45
N ARG A 78 -21.52 19.12 12.12
CA ARG A 78 -21.53 17.93 11.28
C ARG A 78 -20.26 17.88 10.45
N GLU A 79 -19.55 16.76 10.56
CA GLU A 79 -18.40 16.44 9.72
C GLU A 79 -18.78 15.25 8.84
N ILE A 80 -18.62 15.44 7.54
CA ILE A 80 -18.85 14.39 6.54
C ILE A 80 -17.52 14.20 5.83
N GLU A 81 -16.95 13.02 5.98
CA GLU A 81 -15.72 12.67 5.28
C GLU A 81 -16.05 12.11 3.90
N ILE A 82 -15.44 12.69 2.86
CA ILE A 82 -15.55 12.20 1.48
C ILE A 82 -14.23 11.46 1.18
N GLY A 83 -14.29 10.13 1.24
CA GLY A 83 -13.16 9.27 0.93
C GLY A 83 -12.89 9.11 -0.57
N THR A 84 -11.88 8.32 -0.90
CA THR A 84 -11.66 7.87 -2.28
C THR A 84 -12.81 6.95 -2.72
N PRO A 85 -13.22 7.01 -3.99
CA PRO A 85 -14.31 6.17 -4.48
C PRO A 85 -13.94 4.69 -4.43
N ASP A 86 -14.88 3.86 -3.95
CA ASP A 86 -14.80 2.41 -3.97
C ASP A 86 -14.95 1.87 -5.40
N LYS A 87 -14.84 0.55 -5.61
CA LYS A 87 -14.94 -0.06 -6.94
C LYS A 87 -16.25 0.34 -7.65
N ARG A 88 -17.38 0.41 -6.92
CA ARG A 88 -18.68 0.81 -7.48
C ARG A 88 -18.70 2.29 -7.85
N GLY A 89 -18.27 3.17 -6.96
CA GLY A 89 -18.19 4.60 -7.19
C GLY A 89 -17.27 4.95 -8.36
N ARG A 90 -16.12 4.26 -8.51
CA ARG A 90 -15.24 4.44 -9.67
C ARG A 90 -15.92 4.06 -10.99
N HIS A 91 -16.67 2.97 -10.99
CA HIS A 91 -17.45 2.56 -12.15
C HIS A 91 -18.50 3.61 -12.53
N GLU A 92 -19.23 4.15 -11.54
CA GLU A 92 -20.21 5.21 -11.76
C GLU A 92 -19.57 6.50 -12.30
N ILE A 93 -18.43 6.91 -11.73
CA ILE A 93 -17.67 8.08 -12.19
C ILE A 93 -17.18 7.88 -13.63
N LEU A 94 -16.63 6.71 -13.95
CA LEU A 94 -16.24 6.36 -15.33
C LEU A 94 -17.44 6.39 -16.27
N LEU A 95 -18.60 5.88 -15.85
CA LEU A 95 -19.83 5.89 -16.65
C LEU A 95 -20.34 7.32 -16.90
N ILE A 96 -20.22 8.21 -15.92
CA ILE A 96 -20.57 9.63 -16.07
C ILE A 96 -19.63 10.32 -17.07
N HIS A 97 -18.31 10.16 -16.91
CA HIS A 97 -17.34 10.83 -17.76
C HIS A 97 -17.24 10.24 -19.17
N SER A 98 -17.55 8.95 -19.35
CA SER A 98 -17.59 8.30 -20.66
C SER A 98 -18.92 8.43 -21.39
N ARG A 99 -19.98 8.97 -20.76
CA ARG A 99 -21.32 9.08 -21.35
C ARG A 99 -21.37 9.81 -22.70
N GLY A 100 -20.48 10.79 -22.90
CA GLY A 100 -20.37 11.55 -24.15
C GLY A 100 -19.31 11.03 -25.11
N MET A 101 -18.61 9.95 -24.77
CA MET A 101 -17.52 9.39 -25.57
C MET A 101 -18.06 8.24 -26.44
N PRO A 102 -17.81 8.25 -27.76
CA PRO A 102 -18.09 7.10 -28.61
C PRO A 102 -17.09 6.00 -28.28
N LEU A 103 -17.49 5.02 -27.45
CA LEU A 103 -16.65 3.89 -27.07
C LEU A 103 -16.77 2.76 -28.09
N ALA A 104 -15.64 2.22 -28.52
CA ALA A 104 -15.59 1.02 -29.35
C ALA A 104 -16.00 -0.23 -28.55
N SER A 105 -16.37 -1.31 -29.26
CA SER A 105 -16.89 -2.54 -28.63
C SER A 105 -15.89 -3.29 -27.75
N ASP A 106 -14.61 -3.01 -27.91
CA ASP A 106 -13.49 -3.57 -27.13
C ASP A 106 -13.30 -2.87 -25.76
N VAL A 107 -13.98 -1.75 -25.52
CA VAL A 107 -13.87 -1.00 -24.26
C VAL A 107 -14.91 -1.49 -23.25
N ASP A 108 -14.47 -2.30 -22.28
CA ASP A 108 -15.28 -2.64 -21.11
C ASP A 108 -14.92 -1.77 -19.90
N LEU A 109 -15.84 -0.89 -19.51
CA LEU A 109 -15.71 -0.02 -18.34
C LEU A 109 -15.55 -0.81 -17.03
N LYS A 110 -16.05 -2.05 -16.93
CA LYS A 110 -15.85 -2.89 -15.74
C LYS A 110 -14.39 -3.30 -15.59
N VAL A 111 -13.75 -3.70 -16.68
CA VAL A 111 -12.31 -4.03 -16.70
C VAL A 111 -11.47 -2.78 -16.38
N LEU A 112 -11.86 -1.61 -16.91
CA LEU A 112 -11.19 -0.34 -16.58
C LEU A 112 -11.35 0.05 -15.10
N THR A 113 -12.49 -0.29 -14.48
CA THR A 113 -12.72 -0.04 -13.05
C THR A 113 -11.76 -0.84 -12.17
N GLU A 114 -11.40 -2.06 -12.60
CA GLU A 114 -10.43 -2.91 -11.92
C GLU A 114 -9.01 -2.33 -11.97
N ARG A 115 -8.70 -1.60 -13.05
CA ARG A 115 -7.39 -0.97 -13.27
C ARG A 115 -7.24 0.43 -12.70
N THR A 116 -8.34 1.05 -12.25
CA THR A 116 -8.34 2.42 -11.70
C THR A 116 -8.32 2.45 -10.17
N HIS A 117 -7.74 1.44 -9.53
CA HIS A 117 -7.65 1.43 -8.07
C HIS A 117 -6.82 2.60 -7.53
N GLY A 118 -7.31 3.23 -6.46
CA GLY A 118 -6.68 4.42 -5.87
C GLY A 118 -6.87 5.72 -6.67
N TYR A 119 -7.59 5.70 -7.80
CA TYR A 119 -7.92 6.92 -8.52
C TYR A 119 -8.98 7.72 -7.77
N THR A 120 -8.78 9.02 -7.67
CA THR A 120 -9.80 9.96 -7.24
C THR A 120 -10.78 10.25 -8.38
N GLY A 121 -11.92 10.87 -8.08
CA GLY A 121 -12.85 11.32 -9.13
C GLY A 121 -12.18 12.27 -10.14
N ALA A 122 -11.27 13.12 -9.67
CA ALA A 122 -10.49 14.01 -10.53
C ALA A 122 -9.52 13.24 -11.44
N ASP A 123 -8.86 12.19 -10.91
CA ASP A 123 -7.96 11.34 -11.70
C ASP A 123 -8.73 10.58 -12.78
N LEU A 124 -9.92 10.05 -12.47
CA LEU A 124 -10.78 9.37 -13.44
C LEU A 124 -11.28 10.32 -14.53
N ALA A 125 -11.64 11.56 -14.16
CA ALA A 125 -12.01 12.60 -15.11
C ALA A 125 -10.83 12.97 -16.03
N ALA A 126 -9.63 13.07 -15.46
CA ALA A 126 -8.40 13.32 -16.22
C ALA A 126 -8.07 12.13 -17.14
N LEU A 127 -8.22 10.89 -16.68
CA LEU A 127 -8.04 9.68 -17.47
C LEU A 127 -8.95 9.67 -18.70
N CYS A 128 -10.24 9.96 -18.54
CA CYS A 128 -11.18 10.02 -19.66
C CYS A 128 -10.81 11.13 -20.66
N ARG A 129 -10.37 12.29 -20.15
CA ARG A 129 -9.94 13.42 -20.97
C ARG A 129 -8.68 13.11 -21.77
N GLU A 130 -7.68 12.50 -21.13
CA GLU A 130 -6.44 12.11 -21.78
C GLU A 130 -6.70 11.01 -22.82
N THR A 131 -7.55 10.05 -22.49
CA THR A 131 -7.99 9.02 -23.44
C THR A 131 -8.64 9.63 -24.68
N ALA A 132 -9.54 10.60 -24.48
CA ALA A 132 -10.15 11.33 -25.60
C ALA A 132 -9.09 12.08 -26.43
N MET A 133 -8.07 12.65 -25.79
CA MET A 133 -6.95 13.30 -26.48
C MET A 133 -6.13 12.29 -27.30
N LYS A 134 -5.82 11.11 -26.76
CA LYS A 134 -5.12 10.04 -27.51
C LYS A 134 -5.92 9.60 -28.73
N ALA A 135 -7.23 9.40 -28.58
CA ALA A 135 -8.12 9.09 -29.68
C ALA A 135 -8.13 10.21 -30.73
N LEU A 136 -8.22 11.48 -30.31
CA LEU A 136 -8.18 12.64 -31.22
C LEU A 136 -6.86 12.72 -31.99
N LEU A 137 -5.72 12.47 -31.34
CA LEU A 137 -4.40 12.47 -31.97
C LEU A 137 -4.27 11.41 -33.07
N ARG A 138 -4.97 10.27 -32.94
CA ARG A 138 -5.03 9.24 -33.98
C ARG A 138 -5.76 9.74 -35.23
N TYR A 139 -6.85 10.48 -35.07
CA TYR A 139 -7.65 11.01 -36.18
C TYR A 139 -7.15 12.37 -36.70
N LEU A 140 -6.29 13.07 -35.95
CA LEU A 140 -5.73 14.38 -36.32
C LEU A 140 -5.13 14.43 -37.74
N PRO A 141 -4.40 13.40 -38.23
CA PRO A 141 -3.88 13.40 -39.61
C PRO A 141 -4.97 13.41 -40.69
N GLU A 142 -6.18 12.93 -40.38
CA GLU A 142 -7.32 12.89 -41.29
C GLU A 142 -8.16 14.18 -41.23
N ILE A 143 -7.88 15.07 -40.27
CA ILE A 143 -8.61 16.33 -40.06
C ILE A 143 -7.82 17.49 -40.67
N ASN A 144 -8.44 18.19 -41.64
CA ASN A 144 -7.89 19.43 -42.16
C ASN A 144 -8.20 20.60 -41.21
N LEU A 145 -7.23 20.98 -40.38
CA LEU A 145 -7.35 22.08 -39.41
C LEU A 145 -7.61 23.46 -40.04
N LYS A 146 -7.52 23.60 -41.37
CA LYS A 146 -7.84 24.84 -42.09
C LYS A 146 -9.33 25.01 -42.39
N GLU A 147 -10.11 23.94 -42.28
CA GLU A 147 -11.55 23.95 -42.52
C GLU A 147 -12.32 24.15 -41.20
N GLU A 148 -13.39 24.94 -41.22
CA GLU A 148 -14.20 25.22 -40.03
C GLU A 148 -15.02 24.01 -39.55
N ARG A 149 -15.18 22.97 -40.37
CA ARG A 149 -16.01 21.80 -40.08
C ARG A 149 -15.29 20.51 -40.42
N ILE A 150 -15.37 19.54 -39.53
CA ILE A 150 -14.85 18.19 -39.74
C ILE A 150 -15.80 17.43 -40.68
N PRO A 151 -15.30 16.68 -41.68
CA PRO A 151 -16.13 15.88 -42.56
C PRO A 151 -17.01 14.89 -41.78
N PRO A 152 -18.32 14.73 -42.11
CA PRO A 152 -19.22 13.81 -41.42
C PRO A 152 -18.72 12.36 -41.38
N CYS A 153 -18.04 11.91 -42.44
CA CYS A 153 -17.47 10.57 -42.54
C CYS A 153 -16.36 10.28 -41.52
N VAL A 154 -15.66 11.32 -41.04
CA VAL A 154 -14.64 11.18 -39.98
C VAL A 154 -15.33 11.18 -38.61
N LEU A 155 -16.34 12.05 -38.42
CA LEU A 155 -17.13 12.11 -37.19
C LEU A 155 -17.86 10.78 -36.88
N GLU A 156 -18.38 10.10 -37.90
CA GLU A 156 -19.05 8.80 -37.75
C GLU A 156 -18.09 7.65 -37.41
N LYS A 157 -16.82 7.78 -37.78
CA LYS A 157 -15.77 6.77 -37.50
C LYS A 157 -15.02 7.04 -36.20
N MET A 158 -15.15 8.23 -35.63
CA MET A 158 -14.45 8.61 -34.41
C MET A 158 -14.97 7.79 -33.24
N GLU A 159 -14.16 6.83 -32.82
CA GLU A 159 -14.35 6.05 -31.62
C GLU A 159 -13.08 6.00 -30.77
N VAL A 160 -13.27 5.80 -29.48
CA VAL A 160 -12.24 5.60 -28.46
C VAL A 160 -12.06 4.10 -28.29
N GLN A 161 -10.82 3.63 -28.44
CA GLN A 161 -10.46 2.22 -28.36
C GLN A 161 -9.76 1.91 -27.03
N ILE A 162 -9.61 0.62 -26.71
CA ILE A 162 -8.95 0.21 -25.46
C ILE A 162 -7.49 0.67 -25.40
N ASP A 163 -6.81 0.71 -26.54
CA ASP A 163 -5.41 1.16 -26.63
C ASP A 163 -5.24 2.63 -26.24
N ASP A 164 -6.25 3.47 -26.48
CA ASP A 164 -6.24 4.88 -26.07
C ASP A 164 -6.22 4.99 -24.53
N PHE A 165 -7.03 4.16 -23.84
CA PHE A 165 -7.01 4.06 -22.38
C PHE A 165 -5.68 3.53 -21.88
N MET A 166 -5.13 2.49 -22.52
CA MET A 166 -3.84 1.91 -22.15
C MET A 166 -2.69 2.91 -22.27
N ASN A 167 -2.75 3.83 -23.25
CA ASN A 167 -1.78 4.90 -23.38
C ASN A 167 -2.02 6.02 -22.35
N ALA A 168 -3.27 6.37 -22.06
CA ALA A 168 -3.59 7.35 -21.02
C ALA A 168 -3.15 6.90 -19.62
N PHE A 169 -3.26 5.60 -19.30
CA PHE A 169 -2.76 5.02 -18.04
C PHE A 169 -1.25 5.21 -17.81
N LYS A 170 -0.46 5.39 -18.87
CA LYS A 170 1.00 5.62 -18.74
C LYS A 170 1.32 7.03 -18.22
N GLU A 171 0.42 7.99 -18.44
CA GLU A 171 0.63 9.40 -18.10
C GLU A 171 -0.15 9.80 -16.85
N ILE A 172 -1.37 9.28 -16.70
CA ILE A 172 -2.22 9.56 -15.54
C ILE A 172 -1.85 8.61 -14.41
N THR A 173 -1.20 9.16 -13.39
CA THR A 173 -0.89 8.46 -12.13
C THR A 173 -1.87 8.88 -11.05
N PRO A 174 -2.41 7.94 -10.24
CA PRO A 174 -3.39 8.25 -9.21
C PRO A 174 -2.80 9.19 -8.14
N THR A 175 -3.55 10.24 -7.82
CA THR A 175 -3.11 11.27 -6.86
C THR A 175 -3.02 10.71 -5.44
N ALA A 176 -3.87 9.74 -5.08
CA ALA A 176 -3.82 9.08 -3.77
C ALA A 176 -2.51 8.31 -3.52
N MET A 177 -1.84 7.85 -4.59
CA MET A 177 -0.56 7.13 -4.47
C MET A 177 0.66 8.05 -4.25
N ARG A 178 0.51 9.39 -4.36
CA ARG A 178 1.64 10.32 -4.31
C ARG A 178 2.20 10.56 -2.90
N GLU A 179 1.44 10.32 -1.83
CA GLU A 179 1.91 10.66 -0.48
C GLU A 179 2.30 9.47 0.40
N ILE A 180 1.66 8.30 0.26
CA ILE A 180 2.08 7.00 0.85
C ILE A 180 1.51 5.95 -0.12
N ALA A 181 2.36 5.16 -0.77
CA ALA A 181 1.94 4.24 -1.82
C ALA A 181 1.09 3.10 -1.22
N VAL A 182 -0.24 3.24 -1.31
CA VAL A 182 -1.15 2.11 -1.19
C VAL A 182 -0.99 1.32 -2.49
N GLU A 183 -0.17 0.27 -2.43
CA GLU A 183 0.05 -0.62 -3.55
C GLU A 183 -1.03 -1.71 -3.53
N VAL A 184 -1.47 -2.15 -4.70
CA VAL A 184 -2.13 -3.46 -4.82
C VAL A 184 -1.06 -4.41 -5.30
N PRO A 185 -0.61 -5.36 -4.48
CA PRO A 185 0.34 -6.35 -4.95
C PRO A 185 -0.35 -7.23 -5.98
N VAL A 186 0.36 -7.60 -7.04
CA VAL A 186 -0.12 -8.50 -8.10
C VAL A 186 0.48 -9.91 -7.91
N VAL A 187 1.08 -10.17 -6.75
CA VAL A 187 1.78 -11.42 -6.46
C VAL A 187 0.75 -12.42 -5.93
N HIS A 188 0.64 -13.58 -6.56
CA HIS A 188 -0.23 -14.66 -6.10
C HIS A 188 0.54 -15.73 -5.33
N TRP A 189 -0.16 -16.63 -4.62
CA TRP A 189 0.47 -17.76 -3.94
C TRP A 189 1.29 -18.65 -4.89
N ASP A 190 0.90 -18.73 -6.15
CA ASP A 190 1.57 -19.51 -7.20
C ASP A 190 2.96 -18.97 -7.57
N GLU A 191 3.22 -17.69 -7.28
CA GLU A 191 4.52 -17.05 -7.50
C GLU A 191 5.47 -17.24 -6.30
N VAL A 192 5.00 -17.85 -5.22
CA VAL A 192 5.79 -18.17 -4.03
C VAL A 192 6.01 -19.68 -3.96
N GLY A 193 7.22 -20.14 -4.26
CA GLY A 193 7.56 -21.57 -4.19
C GLY A 193 7.72 -22.09 -2.76
N GLY A 194 7.10 -23.23 -2.46
CA GLY A 194 7.18 -23.96 -1.19
C GLY A 194 6.58 -23.22 0.01
N LEU A 195 7.16 -23.47 1.20
CA LEU A 195 6.78 -22.82 2.47
C LEU A 195 5.33 -23.06 2.90
N GLU A 196 4.78 -24.25 2.66
CA GLU A 196 3.35 -24.50 2.88
C GLU A 196 2.88 -24.30 4.32
N GLU A 197 3.69 -24.67 5.31
CA GLU A 197 3.37 -24.42 6.73
C GLU A 197 3.30 -22.91 7.04
N VAL A 198 4.12 -22.09 6.38
CA VAL A 198 4.14 -20.63 6.55
C VAL A 198 2.96 -20.00 5.84
N LYS A 199 2.66 -20.45 4.61
CA LYS A 199 1.48 -20.02 3.85
C LYS A 199 0.20 -20.31 4.62
N GLU A 200 0.05 -21.53 5.16
CA GLU A 200 -1.10 -21.92 5.97
C GLU A 200 -1.28 -20.98 7.17
N LYS A 201 -0.23 -20.75 7.97
CA LYS A 201 -0.29 -19.82 9.11
C LYS A 201 -0.65 -18.38 8.71
N LEU A 202 -0.18 -17.91 7.54
CA LEU A 202 -0.54 -16.58 7.04
C LEU A 202 -2.00 -16.52 6.57
N LYS A 203 -2.51 -17.58 5.92
CA LYS A 203 -3.92 -17.69 5.56
C LYS A 203 -4.80 -17.68 6.81
N GLU A 204 -4.43 -18.43 7.85
CA GLU A 204 -5.14 -18.44 9.13
C GLU A 204 -5.15 -17.07 9.81
N ALA A 205 -4.03 -16.36 9.77
CA ALA A 205 -3.85 -15.12 10.51
C ALA A 205 -4.36 -13.87 9.78
N VAL A 206 -4.43 -13.90 8.44
CA VAL A 206 -4.78 -12.73 7.61
C VAL A 206 -6.04 -12.98 6.79
N GLU A 207 -6.04 -14.05 6.00
CA GLU A 207 -7.11 -14.32 5.04
C GLU A 207 -8.43 -14.70 5.75
N TRP A 208 -8.36 -15.55 6.78
CA TRP A 208 -9.57 -15.99 7.49
C TRP A 208 -10.29 -14.85 8.24
N PRO A 209 -9.60 -13.97 9.00
CA PRO A 209 -10.25 -12.81 9.61
C PRO A 209 -10.94 -11.90 8.60
N LEU A 210 -10.28 -11.62 7.48
CA LEU A 210 -10.78 -10.68 6.47
C LEU A 210 -11.94 -11.27 5.65
N LYS A 211 -11.87 -12.55 5.27
CA LYS A 211 -12.95 -13.20 4.50
C LYS A 211 -14.13 -13.64 5.35
N ASN A 212 -13.90 -14.03 6.61
CA ASN A 212 -14.91 -14.67 7.47
C ASN A 212 -15.08 -14.00 8.85
N PRO A 213 -15.31 -12.67 8.96
CA PRO A 213 -15.36 -11.97 10.25
C PRO A 213 -16.48 -12.47 11.17
N GLU A 214 -17.60 -12.93 10.60
CA GLU A 214 -18.74 -13.45 11.36
C GLU A 214 -18.42 -14.74 12.13
N VAL A 215 -17.52 -15.58 11.60
CA VAL A 215 -17.10 -16.81 12.28
C VAL A 215 -16.27 -16.48 13.53
N PHE A 216 -15.39 -15.49 13.45
CA PHE A 216 -14.60 -15.02 14.59
C PHE A 216 -15.49 -14.43 15.69
N LYS A 217 -16.47 -13.61 15.32
CA LYS A 217 -17.49 -13.09 16.26
C LYS A 217 -18.27 -14.20 16.94
N ARG A 218 -18.74 -15.20 16.18
CA ARG A 218 -19.51 -16.35 16.70
C ARG A 218 -18.68 -17.21 17.66
N LEU A 219 -17.40 -17.41 17.37
CA LEU A 219 -16.50 -18.19 18.22
C LEU A 219 -15.93 -17.37 19.40
N GLY A 220 -16.14 -16.06 19.43
CA GLY A 220 -15.61 -15.18 20.48
C GLY A 220 -14.09 -15.05 20.46
N ILE A 221 -13.46 -15.29 19.31
CA ILE A 221 -12.00 -15.25 19.13
C ILE A 221 -11.63 -13.90 18.52
N GLN A 222 -10.63 -13.23 19.09
CA GLN A 222 -10.08 -12.01 18.50
C GLN A 222 -9.05 -12.36 17.42
N PRO A 223 -9.12 -11.73 16.23
CA PRO A 223 -8.09 -11.92 15.22
C PRO A 223 -6.74 -11.36 15.70
N PRO A 224 -5.62 -11.90 15.20
CA PRO A 224 -4.30 -11.39 15.56
C PRO A 224 -4.11 -9.98 14.95
N LYS A 225 -3.64 -9.04 15.76
CA LYS A 225 -3.41 -7.65 15.31
C LYS A 225 -2.10 -7.48 14.56
N GLY A 226 -1.08 -8.23 14.96
CA GLY A 226 0.27 -8.13 14.42
C GLY A 226 0.94 -9.48 14.18
N ILE A 227 1.60 -9.60 13.04
CA ILE A 227 2.37 -10.77 12.61
C ILE A 227 3.81 -10.32 12.34
N LEU A 228 4.78 -10.99 12.95
CA LEU A 228 6.21 -10.74 12.70
C LEU A 228 6.82 -11.94 11.97
N LEU A 229 7.25 -11.69 10.73
CA LEU A 229 7.99 -12.60 9.88
C LEU A 229 9.49 -12.52 10.22
N ILE A 230 10.05 -13.66 10.63
CA ILE A 230 11.47 -13.76 11.02
C ILE A 230 12.13 -14.80 10.13
N GLY A 231 13.28 -14.48 9.56
CA GLY A 231 14.05 -15.47 8.83
C GLY A 231 15.25 -14.88 8.14
N PRO A 232 16.12 -15.71 7.54
CA PRO A 232 17.28 -15.24 6.80
C PRO A 232 16.87 -14.32 5.64
N PRO A 233 17.75 -13.38 5.25
CA PRO A 233 17.52 -12.50 4.10
C PRO A 233 17.32 -13.33 2.82
N GLY A 234 16.57 -12.79 1.86
CA GLY A 234 16.37 -13.45 0.57
C GLY A 234 15.39 -14.63 0.55
N CYS A 235 14.74 -14.98 1.66
CA CYS A 235 13.75 -16.08 1.73
C CYS A 235 12.30 -15.64 1.45
N GLY A 236 12.10 -14.53 0.75
CA GLY A 236 10.77 -14.16 0.26
C GLY A 236 9.78 -13.60 1.30
N LYS A 237 10.23 -13.08 2.45
CA LYS A 237 9.36 -12.45 3.46
C LYS A 237 8.46 -11.35 2.88
N THR A 238 9.04 -10.46 2.08
CA THR A 238 8.32 -9.38 1.38
C THR A 238 7.34 -9.94 0.33
N MET A 239 7.72 -11.01 -0.37
CA MET A 239 6.85 -11.68 -1.35
C MET A 239 5.66 -12.38 -0.68
N LEU A 240 5.87 -13.04 0.46
CA LEU A 240 4.81 -13.66 1.26
C LEU A 240 3.78 -12.63 1.74
N ALA A 241 4.26 -11.47 2.23
CA ALA A 241 3.38 -10.40 2.67
C ALA A 241 2.57 -9.77 1.52
N ARG A 242 3.18 -9.65 0.34
CA ARG A 242 2.47 -9.21 -0.87
C ARG A 242 1.44 -10.25 -1.32
N ALA A 243 1.80 -11.53 -1.35
CA ALA A 243 0.90 -12.61 -1.75
C ALA A 243 -0.35 -12.71 -0.86
N VAL A 244 -0.17 -12.65 0.46
CA VAL A 244 -1.31 -12.71 1.38
C VAL A 244 -2.24 -11.51 1.25
N ALA A 245 -1.71 -10.33 0.94
CA ALA A 245 -2.52 -9.13 0.73
C ALA A 245 -3.34 -9.20 -0.57
N THR A 246 -2.73 -9.68 -1.67
CA THR A 246 -3.41 -9.90 -2.95
C THR A 246 -4.57 -10.89 -2.80
N GLU A 247 -4.33 -12.01 -2.14
CA GLU A 247 -5.29 -13.12 -1.98
C GLU A 247 -6.42 -12.80 -1.00
N SER A 248 -6.17 -11.84 -0.11
CA SER A 248 -7.18 -11.29 0.81
C SER A 248 -7.94 -10.10 0.22
N GLU A 249 -7.65 -9.70 -1.03
CA GLU A 249 -8.20 -8.50 -1.69
C GLU A 249 -8.05 -7.22 -0.83
N ALA A 250 -7.00 -7.17 -0.01
CA ALA A 250 -6.75 -6.08 0.93
C ALA A 250 -5.77 -5.06 0.36
N ASN A 251 -5.93 -3.79 0.74
CA ASN A 251 -5.00 -2.73 0.37
C ASN A 251 -3.64 -2.98 1.03
N PHE A 252 -2.54 -2.91 0.28
CA PHE A 252 -1.20 -3.16 0.82
C PHE A 252 -0.43 -1.85 1.00
N ILE A 253 -0.02 -1.56 2.22
CA ILE A 253 0.78 -0.37 2.55
C ILE A 253 2.18 -0.84 2.91
N SER A 254 3.10 -0.74 1.97
CA SER A 254 4.50 -1.10 2.18
C SER A 254 5.26 0.07 2.79
N VAL A 255 5.93 -0.16 3.91
CA VAL A 255 6.77 0.83 4.58
C VAL A 255 8.12 0.18 4.84
N LYS A 256 9.18 0.73 4.24
CA LYS A 256 10.55 0.29 4.53
C LYS A 256 11.09 1.11 5.69
N GLY A 257 11.72 0.47 6.66
CA GLY A 257 12.18 1.16 7.86
C GLY A 257 13.07 2.40 7.61
N PRO A 258 14.07 2.35 6.70
CA PRO A 258 14.87 3.53 6.37
C PRO A 258 14.07 4.70 5.77
N GLU A 259 12.96 4.44 5.08
CA GLU A 259 12.16 5.48 4.42
C GLU A 259 11.46 6.41 5.42
N ILE A 260 11.13 5.92 6.61
CA ILE A 260 10.46 6.72 7.66
C ILE A 260 11.40 7.83 8.15
N PHE A 261 12.69 7.54 8.30
CA PHE A 261 13.69 8.50 8.77
C PHE A 261 14.12 9.48 7.66
N SER A 262 14.23 9.03 6.42
CA SER A 262 14.74 9.86 5.31
C SER A 262 13.71 10.85 4.78
N ARG A 263 12.43 10.46 4.69
CA ARG A 263 11.37 11.32 4.10
C ARG A 263 10.80 12.34 5.09
N TRP A 264 10.92 12.09 6.40
CA TRP A 264 10.37 12.94 7.45
C TRP A 264 11.44 13.35 8.47
N VAL A 265 12.34 14.25 8.05
CA VAL A 265 13.34 14.84 8.95
C VAL A 265 12.63 15.67 10.03
N GLY A 266 12.66 15.19 11.28
CA GLY A 266 12.10 15.89 12.44
C GLY A 266 10.62 15.62 12.75
N GLU A 267 9.89 14.87 11.90
CA GLU A 267 8.45 14.56 12.10
C GLU A 267 8.10 13.06 11.90
N SER A 268 9.06 12.15 12.13
CA SER A 268 8.86 10.71 11.92
C SER A 268 7.68 10.10 12.73
N GLU A 269 7.30 10.68 13.88
CA GLU A 269 6.09 10.30 14.62
C GLU A 269 4.81 10.57 13.82
N LYS A 270 4.71 11.73 13.16
CA LYS A 270 3.55 12.10 12.37
C LYS A 270 3.42 11.16 11.16
N ALA A 271 4.55 10.72 10.60
CA ALA A 271 4.55 9.75 9.51
C ALA A 271 3.88 8.43 9.92
N ILE A 272 4.21 7.89 11.11
CA ILE A 272 3.54 6.69 11.64
C ILE A 272 2.05 6.93 11.84
N ARG A 273 1.64 8.04 12.45
CA ARG A 273 0.21 8.36 12.59
C ARG A 273 -0.50 8.41 11.24
N GLU A 274 0.14 9.00 10.25
CA GLU A 274 -0.42 9.14 8.91
C GLU A 274 -0.52 7.79 8.18
N ILE A 275 0.46 6.90 8.34
CA ILE A 275 0.40 5.52 7.82
C ILE A 275 -0.83 4.79 8.38
N PHE A 276 -1.01 4.80 9.70
CA PHE A 276 -2.15 4.13 10.34
C PHE A 276 -3.48 4.82 10.02
N ARG A 277 -3.51 6.15 9.93
CA ARG A 277 -4.70 6.89 9.47
C ARG A 277 -5.11 6.47 8.06
N LYS A 278 -4.16 6.38 7.13
CA LYS A 278 -4.43 5.92 5.76
C LYS A 278 -4.84 4.46 5.71
N ALA A 279 -4.25 3.60 6.54
CA ALA A 279 -4.68 2.21 6.66
C ALA A 279 -6.13 2.09 7.12
N ARG A 280 -6.55 2.91 8.10
CA ARG A 280 -7.96 2.99 8.54
C ARG A 280 -8.89 3.46 7.42
N MET A 281 -8.48 4.47 6.66
CA MET A 281 -9.25 4.95 5.50
C MET A 281 -9.33 3.92 4.36
N ALA A 282 -8.29 3.10 4.21
CA ALA A 282 -8.18 2.07 3.18
C ALA A 282 -8.60 0.68 3.69
N SER A 283 -9.32 0.59 4.81
CA SER A 283 -9.78 -0.70 5.35
C SER A 283 -10.69 -1.44 4.35
N PRO A 284 -10.50 -2.74 4.08
CA PRO A 284 -9.52 -3.65 4.68
C PRO A 284 -8.09 -3.42 4.16
N ALA A 285 -7.11 -3.35 5.08
CA ALA A 285 -5.73 -3.00 4.77
C ALA A 285 -4.69 -3.85 5.52
N VAL A 286 -3.61 -4.20 4.83
CA VAL A 286 -2.42 -4.83 5.37
C VAL A 286 -1.29 -3.80 5.38
N ILE A 287 -0.80 -3.44 6.57
CA ILE A 287 0.37 -2.59 6.74
C ILE A 287 1.60 -3.49 6.83
N PHE A 288 2.53 -3.38 5.89
CA PHE A 288 3.76 -4.15 5.87
C PHE A 288 4.98 -3.29 6.21
N PHE A 289 5.59 -3.56 7.36
CA PHE A 289 6.87 -2.97 7.77
C PHE A 289 8.03 -3.88 7.38
N ASP A 290 8.78 -3.52 6.35
CA ASP A 290 10.02 -4.21 5.98
C ASP A 290 11.20 -3.64 6.76
N GLU A 291 12.15 -4.52 7.11
CA GLU A 291 13.33 -4.18 7.92
C GLU A 291 12.95 -3.46 9.24
N VAL A 292 11.97 -3.99 9.96
CA VAL A 292 11.47 -3.37 11.22
C VAL A 292 12.56 -3.21 12.28
N ASP A 293 13.65 -3.97 12.19
CA ASP A 293 14.84 -3.82 13.03
C ASP A 293 15.53 -2.47 12.89
N SER A 294 15.38 -1.79 11.74
CA SER A 294 15.85 -0.40 11.58
C SER A 294 14.95 0.62 12.27
N LEU A 295 13.64 0.31 12.42
CA LEU A 295 12.67 1.17 13.12
C LEU A 295 12.68 0.97 14.63
N VAL A 296 12.95 -0.26 15.07
CA VAL A 296 12.82 -0.66 16.47
C VAL A 296 14.08 -1.35 16.99
N PRO A 297 15.23 -0.67 17.03
CA PRO A 297 16.42 -1.21 17.66
C PRO A 297 16.23 -1.35 19.18
N ARG A 298 16.98 -2.28 19.81
CA ARG A 298 17.01 -2.45 21.26
C ARG A 298 17.41 -1.14 21.95
N ARG A 299 16.64 -0.77 22.98
CA ARG A 299 16.90 0.41 23.82
C ARG A 299 18.31 0.35 24.40
N GLY A 300 19.06 1.44 24.22
CA GLY A 300 20.41 1.61 24.78
C GLY A 300 21.58 1.17 23.89
N GLN A 301 21.37 0.83 22.61
CA GLN A 301 22.44 0.37 21.72
C GLN A 301 23.00 1.46 20.76
N GLY A 302 22.61 2.73 20.89
CA GLY A 302 23.06 3.83 20.02
C GLY A 302 23.42 5.12 20.77
N ASP A 303 24.70 5.50 20.71
CA ASP A 303 25.25 6.77 21.19
C ASP A 303 25.02 7.83 20.09
N GLY A 304 23.94 8.63 20.19
CA GLY A 304 23.79 9.85 19.37
C GLY A 304 22.37 10.28 19.00
N ASP A 305 21.41 9.35 18.81
CA ASP A 305 20.10 9.68 18.21
C ASP A 305 18.89 8.99 18.90
N SER A 306 19.07 8.60 20.17
CA SER A 306 18.12 7.78 20.94
C SER A 306 16.75 8.43 21.13
N GLY A 307 16.68 9.76 21.23
CA GLY A 307 15.43 10.46 21.50
C GLY A 307 14.40 10.39 20.36
N VAL A 308 14.84 10.42 19.09
CA VAL A 308 13.92 10.34 17.94
C VAL A 308 13.42 8.91 17.75
N THR A 309 14.33 7.95 17.82
CA THR A 309 14.00 6.53 17.64
C THR A 309 13.06 6.01 18.73
N GLU A 310 13.27 6.36 20.00
CA GLU A 310 12.37 5.97 21.10
C GLU A 310 10.96 6.54 20.97
N ARG A 311 10.86 7.77 20.46
CA ARG A 311 9.59 8.44 20.17
C ARG A 311 8.82 7.75 19.04
N VAL A 312 9.51 7.37 17.98
CA VAL A 312 8.96 6.59 16.85
C VAL A 312 8.46 5.22 17.32
N ILE A 313 9.25 4.50 18.13
CA ILE A 313 8.82 3.21 18.71
C ILE A 313 7.57 3.40 19.58
N SER A 314 7.57 4.40 20.46
CA SER A 314 6.43 4.66 21.34
C SER A 314 5.16 4.99 20.56
N GLN A 315 5.29 5.76 19.48
CA GLN A 315 4.19 6.06 18.58
C GLN A 315 3.67 4.81 17.84
N LEU A 316 4.56 3.97 17.32
CA LEU A 316 4.18 2.70 16.67
C LEU A 316 3.38 1.81 17.62
N LEU A 317 3.87 1.65 18.85
CA LEU A 317 3.20 0.85 19.88
C LEU A 317 1.84 1.44 20.26
N THR A 318 1.74 2.77 20.35
CA THR A 318 0.47 3.47 20.63
C THR A 318 -0.54 3.24 19.51
N GLU A 319 -0.13 3.31 18.25
CA GLU A 319 -1.03 3.04 17.12
C GLU A 319 -1.46 1.57 17.08
N MET A 320 -0.55 0.63 17.33
CA MET A 320 -0.87 -0.81 17.39
C MET A 320 -1.85 -1.14 18.52
N ASP A 321 -1.60 -0.62 19.73
CA ASP A 321 -2.48 -0.81 20.89
C ASP A 321 -3.86 -0.14 20.62
N GLY A 322 -3.87 0.93 19.83
CA GLY A 322 -5.06 1.68 19.40
C GLY A 322 -5.88 1.05 18.27
N ILE A 323 -5.40 0.00 17.58
CA ILE A 323 -6.20 -0.72 16.58
C ILE A 323 -7.39 -1.38 17.30
N MET A 324 -8.61 -0.96 16.94
CA MET A 324 -9.82 -1.57 17.48
C MET A 324 -10.09 -2.92 16.79
N PRO A 325 -10.66 -3.93 17.49
CA PRO A 325 -10.97 -5.23 16.89
C PRO A 325 -11.97 -5.20 15.72
N LEU A 326 -12.64 -4.06 15.51
CA LEU A 326 -13.60 -3.82 14.43
C LEU A 326 -12.95 -3.18 13.19
N GLU A 327 -11.68 -2.76 13.28
CA GLU A 327 -10.91 -2.27 12.14
C GLU A 327 -10.30 -3.48 11.44
N ASP A 328 -10.63 -3.71 10.15
CA ASP A 328 -10.08 -4.80 9.33
C ASP A 328 -8.63 -4.48 8.88
N ILE A 329 -7.78 -4.18 9.86
CA ILE A 329 -6.39 -3.75 9.67
C ILE A 329 -5.48 -4.76 10.32
N ILE A 330 -4.53 -5.27 9.53
CA ILE A 330 -3.54 -6.25 10.01
C ILE A 330 -2.15 -5.68 9.78
N VAL A 331 -1.32 -5.73 10.81
CA VAL A 331 0.07 -5.27 10.74
C VAL A 331 0.99 -6.48 10.54
N ILE A 332 1.74 -6.51 9.44
CA ILE A 332 2.78 -7.48 9.18
C ILE A 332 4.12 -6.77 9.25
N ALA A 333 5.09 -7.32 9.97
CA ALA A 333 6.45 -6.82 9.98
C ALA A 333 7.42 -7.94 9.55
N ALA A 334 8.52 -7.57 8.92
CA ALA A 334 9.60 -8.49 8.56
C ALA A 334 10.92 -8.01 9.14
N THR A 335 11.70 -8.96 9.68
CA THR A 335 13.07 -8.70 10.13
C THR A 335 14.02 -9.83 9.76
N ASN A 336 15.26 -9.45 9.42
CA ASN A 336 16.38 -10.37 9.25
C ASN A 336 17.21 -10.50 10.55
N ARG A 337 16.94 -9.67 11.56
CA ARG A 337 17.74 -9.57 12.77
C ARG A 337 16.84 -9.49 14.01
N PRO A 338 16.19 -10.60 14.39
CA PRO A 338 15.27 -10.59 15.53
C PRO A 338 15.98 -10.36 16.87
N ASP A 339 17.32 -10.47 16.91
CA ASP A 339 18.16 -10.21 18.07
C ASP A 339 18.24 -8.72 18.44
N ILE A 340 18.12 -7.82 17.48
CA ILE A 340 18.20 -6.36 17.73
C ILE A 340 16.84 -5.69 17.87
N VAL A 341 15.74 -6.42 17.71
CA VAL A 341 14.38 -5.88 17.87
C VAL A 341 14.04 -5.71 19.36
N ASP A 342 13.39 -4.60 19.72
CA ASP A 342 12.89 -4.36 21.08
C ASP A 342 11.84 -5.42 21.49
N SER A 343 12.07 -6.09 22.61
CA SER A 343 11.14 -7.03 23.23
C SER A 343 9.75 -6.46 23.53
N ALA A 344 9.60 -5.13 23.66
CA ALA A 344 8.33 -4.46 23.86
C ALA A 344 7.36 -4.70 22.69
N VAL A 345 7.89 -4.84 21.47
CA VAL A 345 7.13 -5.08 20.25
C VAL A 345 6.57 -6.52 20.21
N LEU A 346 7.25 -7.46 20.87
CA LEU A 346 6.89 -8.89 20.94
C LEU A 346 5.88 -9.22 22.05
N ARG A 347 5.37 -8.22 22.77
CA ARG A 347 4.40 -8.45 23.86
C ARG A 347 3.01 -8.75 23.28
N PRO A 348 2.19 -9.56 24.00
CA PRO A 348 0.80 -9.81 23.59
C PRO A 348 -0.01 -8.51 23.43
N GLY A 349 -0.87 -8.47 22.42
CA GLY A 349 -1.62 -7.31 21.95
C GLY A 349 -0.96 -6.53 20.81
N ARG A 350 0.25 -6.93 20.38
CA ARG A 350 1.07 -6.27 19.34
C ARG A 350 1.44 -7.28 18.27
N PHE A 351 2.70 -7.73 18.23
CA PHE A 351 3.12 -8.83 17.34
C PHE A 351 2.92 -10.18 18.04
N ASP A 352 1.66 -10.60 18.07
CA ASP A 352 1.20 -11.79 18.79
C ASP A 352 1.62 -13.09 18.08
N ARG A 353 1.78 -13.02 16.76
CA ARG A 353 2.15 -14.16 15.92
C ARG A 353 3.54 -13.98 15.36
N LEU A 354 4.45 -14.83 15.81
CA LEU A 354 5.80 -14.96 15.26
C LEU A 354 5.84 -16.12 14.27
N ILE A 355 6.12 -15.81 13.01
CA ILE A 355 6.22 -16.81 11.95
C ILE A 355 7.67 -16.85 11.48
N TYR A 356 8.29 -18.01 11.69
CA TYR A 356 9.63 -18.28 11.17
C TYR A 356 9.53 -18.73 9.72
N VAL A 357 10.24 -18.02 8.84
CA VAL A 357 10.41 -18.35 7.43
C VAL A 357 11.74 -19.09 7.31
N PRO A 358 11.73 -20.43 7.14
CA PRO A 358 12.95 -21.21 6.99
C PRO A 358 13.60 -20.97 5.62
N GLU A 359 14.83 -21.47 5.48
CA GLU A 359 15.45 -21.63 4.18
C GLU A 359 14.66 -22.62 3.30
N PRO A 360 14.68 -22.48 1.96
CA PRO A 360 13.94 -23.35 1.07
C PRO A 360 14.51 -24.77 1.09
N ASP A 361 13.63 -25.76 1.30
CA ASP A 361 13.96 -27.19 1.19
C ASP A 361 14.16 -27.61 -0.28
N GLU A 362 14.51 -28.87 -0.53
CA GLU A 362 14.79 -29.33 -1.91
C GLU A 362 13.56 -29.18 -2.83
N ALA A 363 12.36 -29.43 -2.31
CA ALA A 363 11.12 -29.26 -3.04
C ALA A 363 10.84 -27.79 -3.35
N ALA A 364 10.96 -26.90 -2.35
CA ALA A 364 10.79 -25.46 -2.52
C ALA A 364 11.83 -24.88 -3.49
N ARG A 365 13.09 -25.32 -3.44
CA ARG A 365 14.13 -24.87 -4.40
C ARG A 365 13.76 -25.24 -5.83
N LEU A 366 13.21 -26.43 -6.06
CA LEU A 366 12.72 -26.83 -7.37
C LEU A 366 11.58 -25.94 -7.85
N GLU A 367 10.62 -25.63 -6.98
CA GLU A 367 9.50 -24.75 -7.33
C GLU A 367 9.97 -23.32 -7.61
N ILE A 368 10.81 -22.75 -6.75
CA ILE A 368 11.41 -21.42 -6.92
C ILE A 368 12.20 -21.37 -8.24
N PHE A 369 12.97 -22.41 -8.55
CA PHE A 369 13.70 -22.51 -9.81
C PHE A 369 12.76 -22.51 -11.02
N LYS A 370 11.67 -23.29 -10.97
CA LYS A 370 10.66 -23.32 -12.05
C LYS A 370 9.95 -21.99 -12.23
N ILE A 371 9.64 -21.28 -11.14
CA ILE A 371 9.01 -19.96 -11.19
C ILE A 371 9.94 -18.97 -11.91
N HIS A 372 11.21 -18.92 -11.54
CA HIS A 372 12.16 -18.00 -12.15
C HIS A 372 12.57 -18.37 -13.59
N THR A 373 12.47 -19.65 -13.94
CA THR A 373 12.80 -20.14 -15.30
C THR A 373 11.60 -20.30 -16.22
N LYS A 374 10.38 -19.98 -15.78
CA LYS A 374 9.12 -20.13 -16.55
C LYS A 374 9.16 -19.50 -17.95
N ASN A 375 9.84 -18.35 -18.07
CA ASN A 375 9.97 -17.62 -19.33
C ASN A 375 11.35 -17.80 -20.00
N MET A 376 12.21 -18.66 -19.44
CA MET A 376 13.55 -18.92 -19.97
C MET A 376 13.55 -20.20 -20.81
N PRO A 377 14.05 -20.16 -22.05
CA PRO A 377 14.25 -21.38 -22.83
C PRO A 377 15.43 -22.16 -22.23
N LEU A 378 15.12 -23.30 -21.60
CA LEU A 378 16.09 -24.17 -20.97
C LEU A 378 16.41 -25.37 -21.87
N SER A 379 17.68 -25.77 -21.89
CA SER A 379 18.07 -27.06 -22.46
C SER A 379 17.63 -28.22 -21.55
N ASN A 380 17.39 -29.40 -22.14
CA ASN A 380 16.92 -30.61 -21.43
C ASN A 380 17.83 -31.05 -20.27
N ASP A 381 19.09 -30.60 -20.25
CA ASP A 381 20.09 -30.97 -19.24
C ASP A 381 19.97 -30.19 -17.92
N VAL A 382 19.15 -29.13 -17.87
CA VAL A 382 19.10 -28.17 -16.76
C VAL A 382 18.15 -28.59 -15.63
N ASP A 383 16.96 -29.10 -15.98
CA ASP A 383 15.78 -29.17 -15.09
C ASP A 383 15.99 -30.08 -13.85
N ILE A 384 16.85 -31.13 -13.97
CA ILE A 384 17.00 -32.16 -12.93
C ILE A 384 18.25 -31.95 -12.05
N LYS A 385 19.30 -31.27 -12.55
CA LYS A 385 20.60 -31.22 -11.85
C LYS A 385 20.81 -29.94 -11.03
N ALA A 386 20.30 -28.80 -11.51
CA ALA A 386 20.63 -27.49 -10.93
C ALA A 386 20.09 -27.31 -9.49
N HIS A 387 18.85 -27.70 -9.21
CA HIS A 387 18.22 -27.49 -7.89
C HIS A 387 18.88 -28.29 -6.75
N ARG A 388 19.50 -29.43 -7.06
CA ARG A 388 20.22 -30.28 -6.09
C ARG A 388 21.54 -29.66 -5.64
N MET A 389 22.19 -28.92 -6.53
CA MET A 389 23.48 -28.27 -6.25
C MET A 389 23.32 -26.94 -5.50
N MET A 390 22.12 -26.34 -5.54
CA MET A 390 21.80 -25.07 -4.87
C MET A 390 21.49 -25.22 -3.36
N LYS A 391 22.18 -26.13 -2.64
CA LYS A 391 21.98 -26.25 -1.19
C LYS A 391 22.53 -25.02 -0.46
N GLY A 392 21.73 -24.42 0.42
CA GLY A 392 22.09 -23.18 1.15
C GLY A 392 21.84 -21.89 0.37
N TYR A 393 21.27 -21.98 -0.84
CA TYR A 393 20.83 -20.81 -1.60
C TYR A 393 19.46 -20.34 -1.10
N SER A 394 19.34 -19.04 -0.84
CA SER A 394 18.06 -18.38 -0.61
C SER A 394 17.27 -18.22 -1.92
N GLY A 395 15.98 -17.89 -1.84
CA GLY A 395 15.18 -17.59 -3.03
C GLY A 395 15.77 -16.45 -3.88
N ALA A 396 16.32 -15.42 -3.23
CA ALA A 396 17.01 -14.33 -3.90
C ALA A 396 18.32 -14.78 -4.58
N ASP A 397 19.06 -15.71 -3.97
CA ASP A 397 20.27 -16.27 -4.58
C ASP A 397 19.91 -17.10 -5.82
N ILE A 398 18.86 -17.95 -5.75
CA ILE A 398 18.38 -18.75 -6.88
C ILE A 398 17.94 -17.83 -8.03
N SER A 399 17.21 -16.76 -7.73
CA SER A 399 16.84 -15.74 -8.73
C SER A 399 18.08 -15.10 -9.35
N SER A 400 19.12 -14.82 -8.56
CA SER A 400 20.36 -14.21 -9.03
C SER A 400 21.15 -15.17 -9.91
N VAL A 401 21.23 -16.45 -9.55
CA VAL A 401 21.85 -17.51 -10.36
C VAL A 401 21.13 -17.67 -11.69
N CYS A 402 19.78 -17.68 -11.72
CA CYS A 402 19.03 -17.78 -12.96
C CYS A 402 19.30 -16.57 -13.88
N ARG A 403 19.37 -15.38 -13.31
CA ARG A 403 19.70 -14.16 -14.07
C ARG A 403 21.12 -14.19 -14.61
N GLU A 404 22.10 -14.59 -13.81
CA GLU A 404 23.49 -14.66 -14.26
C GLU A 404 23.70 -15.78 -15.29
N ALA A 405 23.00 -16.91 -15.16
CA ALA A 405 23.02 -17.97 -16.18
C ALA A 405 22.49 -17.46 -17.53
N ALA A 406 21.41 -16.67 -17.53
CA ALA A 406 20.92 -16.03 -18.75
C ALA A 406 21.93 -15.02 -19.34
N MET A 407 22.60 -14.24 -18.49
CA MET A 407 23.67 -13.33 -18.92
C MET A 407 24.88 -14.08 -19.49
N ASN A 408 25.26 -15.21 -18.90
CA ASN A 408 26.33 -16.07 -19.38
C ASN A 408 26.01 -16.69 -20.73
N ALA A 409 24.75 -17.12 -20.94
CA ALA A 409 24.29 -17.59 -22.25
C ALA A 409 24.40 -16.48 -23.31
N LEU A 410 24.00 -15.24 -22.97
CA LEU A 410 24.14 -14.08 -23.85
C LEU A 410 25.60 -13.70 -24.13
N ARG A 411 26.49 -13.80 -23.14
CA ARG A 411 27.94 -13.55 -23.31
C ARG A 411 28.58 -14.59 -24.22
N ARG A 412 28.10 -15.84 -24.18
CA ARG A 412 28.56 -16.93 -25.05
C ARG A 412 28.12 -16.72 -26.50
N ASP A 413 26.85 -16.41 -26.71
CA ASP A 413 26.29 -16.12 -28.03
C ASP A 413 25.09 -15.17 -27.90
N ILE A 414 25.15 -14.03 -28.61
CA ILE A 414 24.07 -13.03 -28.60
C ILE A 414 22.78 -13.57 -29.22
N ASN A 415 22.87 -14.62 -30.05
CA ASN A 415 21.73 -15.31 -30.65
C ASN A 415 21.41 -16.63 -29.95
N ALA A 416 21.93 -16.87 -28.74
CA ALA A 416 21.65 -18.07 -27.97
C ALA A 416 20.14 -18.27 -27.80
N LYS A 417 19.65 -19.43 -28.25
CA LYS A 417 18.23 -19.78 -28.15
C LYS A 417 17.87 -20.48 -26.83
N GLU A 418 18.85 -21.06 -26.15
CA GLU A 418 18.65 -21.85 -24.93
C GLU A 418 19.79 -21.60 -23.93
N VAL A 419 19.44 -21.62 -22.64
CA VAL A 419 20.38 -21.59 -21.52
C VAL A 419 20.79 -23.03 -21.18
N THR A 420 22.10 -23.28 -21.09
CA THR A 420 22.65 -24.61 -20.85
C THR A 420 23.13 -24.78 -19.41
N PHE A 421 23.34 -26.03 -18.98
CA PHE A 421 23.81 -26.31 -17.62
C PHE A 421 25.18 -25.69 -17.33
N SER A 422 26.07 -25.60 -18.32
CA SER A 422 27.38 -24.95 -18.15
C SER A 422 27.27 -23.45 -17.81
N ASP A 423 26.21 -22.78 -18.28
CA ASP A 423 25.96 -21.37 -17.95
C ASP A 423 25.52 -21.22 -16.48
N PHE A 424 24.78 -22.22 -15.97
CA PHE A 424 24.40 -22.32 -14.56
C PHE A 424 25.58 -22.67 -13.65
N GLU A 425 26.49 -23.57 -14.07
CA GLU A 425 27.70 -23.88 -13.29
C GLU A 425 28.55 -22.62 -13.08
N LYS A 426 28.80 -21.84 -14.15
CA LYS A 426 29.51 -20.56 -14.05
C LYS A 426 28.79 -19.56 -13.16
N ALA A 427 27.46 -19.49 -13.26
CA ALA A 427 26.66 -18.61 -12.41
C ALA A 427 26.75 -18.99 -10.93
N MET A 428 26.84 -20.28 -10.60
CA MET A 428 27.02 -20.76 -9.21
C MET A 428 28.43 -20.44 -8.66
N GLU A 429 29.45 -20.36 -9.51
CA GLU A 429 30.79 -19.90 -9.09
C GLU A 429 30.81 -18.41 -8.75
N GLU A 430 30.05 -17.60 -9.49
CA GLU A 430 29.95 -16.15 -9.27
C GLU A 430 29.01 -15.77 -8.10
N VAL A 431 27.95 -16.55 -7.90
CA VAL A 431 26.94 -16.32 -6.86
C VAL A 431 27.03 -17.41 -5.79
N PRO A 432 27.74 -17.19 -4.68
CA PRO A 432 27.83 -18.17 -3.59
C PRO A 432 26.54 -18.24 -2.76
N PRO A 433 26.31 -19.35 -2.02
CA PRO A 433 25.16 -19.49 -1.13
C PRO A 433 25.21 -18.47 0.01
N SER A 434 24.11 -17.74 0.23
CA SER A 434 24.04 -16.75 1.31
C SER A 434 23.72 -17.35 2.68
N ILE A 435 23.17 -18.57 2.75
CA ILE A 435 22.73 -19.18 4.01
C ILE A 435 23.71 -20.28 4.43
N SER A 436 24.38 -20.05 5.56
CA SER A 436 25.26 -21.04 6.18
C SER A 436 24.50 -21.93 7.18
N PRO A 437 24.93 -23.19 7.40
CA PRO A 437 24.32 -24.07 8.41
C PRO A 437 24.38 -23.49 9.84
N GLU A 438 25.34 -22.60 10.12
CA GLU A 438 25.46 -21.94 11.42
C GLU A 438 24.34 -20.91 11.65
N ILE A 439 24.00 -20.13 10.61
CA ILE A 439 22.90 -19.18 10.63
C ILE A 439 21.59 -19.93 10.88
N GLU A 440 21.38 -21.06 10.20
CA GLU A 440 20.19 -21.88 10.38
C GLU A 440 20.05 -22.39 11.83
N LYS A 441 21.15 -22.92 12.39
CA LYS A 441 21.18 -23.39 13.78
C LYS A 441 20.89 -22.26 14.77
N TRP A 442 21.37 -21.06 14.48
CA TRP A 442 21.10 -19.88 15.28
C TRP A 442 19.61 -19.53 15.29
N TYR A 443 18.96 -19.46 14.12
CA TYR A 443 17.52 -19.19 14.02
C TYR A 443 16.68 -20.25 14.75
N ARG A 444 17.00 -21.54 14.58
CA ARG A 444 16.32 -22.62 15.30
C ARG A 444 16.46 -22.48 16.82
N SER A 445 17.65 -22.14 17.30
CA SER A 445 17.91 -21.89 18.73
C SER A 445 17.12 -20.69 19.25
N PHE A 446 17.15 -19.58 18.50
CA PHE A 446 16.41 -18.36 18.83
C PHE A 446 14.90 -18.62 18.92
N MET A 447 14.31 -19.30 17.93
CA MET A 447 12.88 -19.63 17.95
C MET A 447 12.50 -20.53 19.12
N ASN A 448 13.38 -21.46 19.52
CA ASN A 448 13.16 -22.28 20.72
C ASN A 448 13.19 -21.45 22.00
N GLN A 449 14.07 -20.45 22.10
CA GLN A 449 14.13 -19.53 23.23
C GLN A 449 12.87 -18.65 23.31
N VAL A 450 12.43 -18.11 22.18
CA VAL A 450 11.22 -17.27 22.13
C VAL A 450 9.97 -18.08 22.47
N ARG A 451 9.83 -19.31 21.96
CA ARG A 451 8.73 -20.22 22.34
C ARG A 451 8.72 -20.52 23.85
N ARG A 452 9.88 -20.57 24.51
CA ARG A 452 9.96 -20.74 25.97
C ARG A 452 9.51 -19.50 26.73
N LEU A 453 9.80 -18.31 26.21
CA LEU A 453 9.39 -17.02 26.79
C LEU A 453 7.89 -16.73 26.59
N GLN A 454 7.30 -17.21 25.49
CA GLN A 454 5.88 -17.07 25.19
C GLN A 454 4.97 -18.13 25.83
N LYS A 455 5.53 -19.17 26.46
CA LYS A 455 4.71 -20.04 27.30
C LYS A 455 4.20 -19.20 28.46
N PRO A 456 2.86 -19.03 28.64
CA PRO A 456 2.37 -18.40 29.84
C PRO A 456 2.93 -19.19 31.02
N ALA A 457 3.45 -18.49 32.03
CA ALA A 457 3.68 -19.08 33.33
C ALA A 457 2.40 -19.85 33.66
N SER A 458 2.50 -21.16 33.77
CA SER A 458 1.37 -22.04 34.03
C SER A 458 0.59 -21.44 35.18
N PHE A 459 -0.59 -20.89 34.87
CA PHE A 459 -1.57 -20.55 35.89
C PHE A 459 -1.94 -21.87 36.54
N VAL A 460 -1.31 -22.12 37.68
CA VAL A 460 -1.81 -23.09 38.65
C VAL A 460 -3.15 -22.50 39.10
N VAL A 461 -4.23 -23.05 38.55
CA VAL A 461 -5.60 -22.82 39.03
C VAL A 461 -5.78 -23.62 40.32
#